data_AF-A0A0G0F1Y8-F1
#
_entry.id   AF-A0A0G0F1Y8-F1
#
_cell.length_a   1.000
_cell.length_b   1.000
_cell.length_c   1.000
_cell.angle_alpha   90.00
_cell.angle_beta   90.00
_cell.angle_gamma   90.00
#
_symmetry.space_group_name_H-M   'P 1'
#
loop_
_entity.id
_entity.type
_entity.pdbx_description
1 polymer ?
#
loop_
_entity_poly.entity_id
_entity_poly.type
_entity_poly.pdbx_seq_one_letter_code
_entity_poly.pdbx_strand_id
1 'polypeptide(L)'
;MEYVADLHLHSKYSRAVSKDMNLPTMAFWALKKGLNLLSTGDWTHPMWIREIKQNLEEAEQGLFRLKDDKTSLMRFLLSVEVSSIYSQGGQVRRIHNLIFSPSIETSEKINTELIKRGCNLGSDGRPIIGLTSINLCELVFSIDKDAMIIPCHIYTPWFSMYGSNSGFDTVAECFGEFADRIYGVETGLSSDPYMNWQIKDLEKRSILSFSDAHSPAKMGREATVFMTKDDTKKEITFKDITDAIKKDPKANFKIGYTIEFYPEEGKYHYTGHRNCNYVQLPEVTRKEGKICPVCKKPLTVGVMHRVEDLAKDGFSKEVSKLSPSGVKWIIDPNKKHPPFVKLVPLNEIIAESLHSTVASQKVKDLFDKLCLTFGSEINALLKVPLSDI
;
A
#
# COMPACT_ATOMS: atom_id res chain seq x y z
N MET A 1 -0.57 12.31 -18.78
CA MET A 1 -1.71 12.19 -17.84
C MET A 1 -1.29 11.41 -16.61
N GLU A 2 -1.84 11.72 -15.42
CA GLU A 2 -1.53 11.06 -14.14
C GLU A 2 -2.76 10.33 -13.60
N TYR A 3 -2.55 9.13 -13.04
CA TYR A 3 -3.53 8.39 -12.27
C TYR A 3 -2.98 8.19 -10.86
N VAL A 4 -3.55 8.88 -9.88
CA VAL A 4 -3.18 8.72 -8.48
C VAL A 4 -3.96 7.53 -7.92
N ALA A 5 -3.23 6.48 -7.53
CA ALA A 5 -3.80 5.18 -7.21
C ALA A 5 -3.58 4.76 -5.76
N ASP A 6 -4.65 4.33 -5.11
CA ASP A 6 -4.63 3.70 -3.79
C ASP A 6 -5.24 2.30 -3.87
N LEU A 7 -4.37 1.29 -4.05
CA LEU A 7 -4.76 -0.07 -4.43
C LEU A 7 -4.75 -1.08 -3.26
N HIS A 8 -4.61 -0.58 -2.03
CA HIS A 8 -4.73 -1.36 -0.80
C HIS A 8 -5.72 -0.68 0.14
N LEU A 9 -6.95 -1.17 0.14
CA LEU A 9 -8.06 -0.64 0.91
C LEU A 9 -8.87 -1.80 1.49
N HIS A 10 -9.55 -1.54 2.61
CA HIS A 10 -10.48 -2.49 3.18
C HIS A 10 -11.92 -2.00 3.14
N SER A 11 -12.84 -2.94 2.96
CA SER A 11 -14.27 -2.72 3.03
C SER A 11 -14.78 -2.72 4.46
N LYS A 12 -16.04 -2.28 4.64
CA LYS A 12 -16.79 -2.40 5.90
C LYS A 12 -16.92 -3.83 6.48
N TYR A 13 -16.52 -4.86 5.73
CA TYR A 13 -16.53 -6.27 6.18
C TYR A 13 -15.22 -6.72 6.84
N SER A 14 -14.17 -5.91 6.76
CA SER A 14 -12.91 -6.16 7.48
C SER A 14 -12.98 -5.72 8.94
N ARG A 15 -12.23 -6.41 9.80
CA ARG A 15 -12.13 -6.05 11.22
C ARG A 15 -11.51 -4.67 11.42
N ALA A 16 -12.06 -3.92 12.39
CA ALA A 16 -11.59 -2.58 12.77
C ALA A 16 -11.62 -1.56 11.61
N VAL A 17 -12.50 -1.77 10.64
CA VAL A 17 -12.74 -0.85 9.51
C VAL A 17 -14.06 -0.11 9.70
N SER A 18 -14.11 1.15 9.27
CA SER A 18 -15.32 1.97 9.33
C SER A 18 -16.44 1.35 8.49
N LYS A 19 -17.68 1.45 8.98
CA LYS A 19 -18.89 1.10 8.21
C LYS A 19 -19.05 1.96 6.94
N ASP A 20 -18.40 3.11 6.92
CA ASP A 20 -18.39 4.05 5.79
C ASP A 20 -17.43 3.62 4.67
N MET A 21 -16.65 2.54 4.84
CA MET A 21 -15.87 1.94 3.74
C MET A 21 -16.79 1.14 2.81
N ASN A 22 -17.68 1.84 2.13
CA ASN A 22 -18.54 1.35 1.06
C ASN A 22 -18.20 2.06 -0.27
N LEU A 23 -18.52 1.44 -1.42
CA LEU A 23 -18.06 1.91 -2.73
C LEU A 23 -18.47 3.36 -3.05
N PRO A 24 -19.73 3.81 -2.85
CA PRO A 24 -20.10 5.22 -3.04
C PRO A 24 -19.31 6.19 -2.17
N THR A 25 -19.18 5.90 -0.87
CA THR A 25 -18.43 6.78 0.05
C THR A 25 -16.95 6.82 -0.29
N MET A 26 -16.35 5.69 -0.67
CA MET A 26 -14.95 5.63 -1.11
C MET A 26 -14.73 6.48 -2.36
N ALA A 27 -15.61 6.39 -3.38
CA ALA A 27 -15.53 7.21 -4.58
C ALA A 27 -15.64 8.71 -4.26
N PHE A 28 -16.57 9.09 -3.38
CA PHE A 28 -16.74 10.47 -2.94
C PHE A 28 -15.48 11.01 -2.22
N TRP A 29 -14.92 10.23 -1.30
CA TRP A 29 -13.69 10.62 -0.59
C TRP A 29 -12.49 10.69 -1.51
N ALA A 30 -12.41 9.81 -2.50
CA ALA A 30 -11.33 9.82 -3.47
C ALA A 30 -11.29 11.12 -4.29
N LEU A 31 -12.44 11.74 -4.60
CA LEU A 31 -12.49 13.09 -5.18
C LEU A 31 -11.86 14.13 -4.25
N LYS A 32 -12.25 14.13 -2.96
CA LYS A 32 -11.67 15.04 -1.95
C LYS A 32 -10.17 14.85 -1.80
N LYS A 33 -9.71 13.59 -1.80
CA LYS A 33 -8.30 13.22 -1.67
C LYS A 33 -7.49 13.55 -2.92
N GLY A 34 -8.10 13.51 -4.11
CA GLY A 34 -7.39 13.66 -5.38
C GLY A 34 -6.89 12.32 -5.94
N LEU A 35 -7.61 11.24 -5.64
CA LEU A 35 -7.38 9.90 -6.16
C LEU A 35 -8.25 9.68 -7.41
N ASN A 36 -7.76 8.89 -8.37
CA ASN A 36 -8.52 8.56 -9.59
C ASN A 36 -8.70 7.05 -9.78
N LEU A 37 -7.92 6.25 -9.05
CA LEU A 37 -7.94 4.81 -9.12
C LEU A 37 -7.88 4.23 -7.69
N LEU A 38 -8.86 3.43 -7.33
CA LEU A 38 -8.95 2.79 -6.02
C LEU A 38 -8.95 1.26 -6.16
N SER A 39 -8.56 0.57 -5.10
CA SER A 39 -8.97 -0.82 -4.90
C SER A 39 -10.43 -0.92 -4.45
N THR A 40 -11.12 -1.98 -4.84
CA THR A 40 -12.40 -2.35 -4.18
C THR A 40 -12.20 -2.85 -2.76
N GLY A 41 -11.03 -3.41 -2.44
CA GLY A 41 -10.78 -4.20 -1.25
C GLY A 41 -11.56 -5.52 -1.24
N ASP A 42 -11.13 -6.46 -0.40
CA ASP A 42 -11.93 -7.52 0.22
C ASP A 42 -12.87 -8.36 -0.69
N TRP A 43 -12.60 -8.48 -2.00
CA TRP A 43 -13.52 -9.16 -2.92
C TRP A 43 -13.67 -10.67 -2.64
N THR A 44 -12.86 -11.23 -1.74
CA THR A 44 -13.05 -12.60 -1.24
C THR A 44 -14.29 -12.74 -0.36
N HIS A 45 -14.73 -11.65 0.28
CA HIS A 45 -15.85 -11.71 1.20
C HIS A 45 -17.18 -11.89 0.44
N PRO A 46 -17.99 -12.94 0.75
CA PRO A 46 -19.19 -13.28 -0.03
C PRO A 46 -20.23 -12.17 -0.13
N MET A 47 -20.40 -11.35 0.91
CA MET A 47 -21.32 -10.21 0.87
C MET A 47 -20.73 -9.03 0.10
N TRP A 48 -19.40 -8.84 0.15
CA TRP A 48 -18.76 -7.72 -0.51
C TRP A 48 -18.71 -7.92 -2.02
N ILE A 49 -18.39 -9.12 -2.51
CA ILE A 49 -18.42 -9.38 -3.96
C ILE A 49 -19.82 -9.25 -4.57
N ARG A 50 -20.88 -9.53 -3.78
CA ARG A 50 -22.27 -9.24 -4.19
C ARG A 50 -22.50 -7.74 -4.34
N GLU A 51 -22.05 -6.94 -3.38
CA GLU A 51 -22.13 -5.47 -3.44
C GLU A 51 -21.31 -4.92 -4.62
N ILE A 52 -20.11 -5.44 -4.88
CA ILE A 52 -19.28 -5.10 -6.04
C ILE A 52 -20.08 -5.34 -7.33
N LYS A 53 -20.66 -6.54 -7.53
CA LYS A 53 -21.45 -6.87 -8.72
C LYS A 53 -22.71 -6.03 -8.88
N GLN A 54 -23.33 -5.65 -7.76
CA GLN A 54 -24.52 -4.81 -7.75
C GLN A 54 -24.20 -3.37 -8.13
N ASN A 55 -23.14 -2.78 -7.56
CA ASN A 55 -22.85 -1.35 -7.66
C ASN A 55 -21.87 -1.00 -8.78
N LEU A 56 -21.04 -1.94 -9.24
CA LEU A 56 -20.00 -1.68 -10.24
C LEU A 56 -20.32 -2.28 -11.61
N GLU A 57 -19.96 -1.55 -12.66
CA GLU A 57 -19.90 -2.01 -14.05
C GLU A 57 -18.49 -1.78 -14.61
N GLU A 58 -18.08 -2.58 -15.59
CA GLU A 58 -16.79 -2.40 -16.27
C GLU A 58 -16.81 -1.10 -17.08
N ALA A 59 -15.74 -0.31 -16.98
CA ALA A 59 -15.58 0.97 -17.66
C ALA A 59 -14.48 0.89 -18.74
N GLU A 60 -13.34 0.30 -18.37
CA GLU A 60 -12.24 -0.07 -19.26
C GLU A 60 -11.85 -1.51 -18.94
N GLN A 61 -11.07 -2.16 -19.81
CA GLN A 61 -10.71 -3.56 -19.62
C GLN A 61 -10.08 -3.82 -18.23
N GLY A 62 -10.82 -4.55 -17.39
CA GLY A 62 -10.46 -4.91 -16.03
C GLY A 62 -10.51 -3.79 -14.99
N LEU A 63 -11.11 -2.64 -15.31
CA LEU A 63 -11.38 -1.54 -14.38
C LEU A 63 -12.88 -1.21 -14.36
N PHE A 64 -13.34 -0.80 -13.18
CA PHE A 64 -14.77 -0.67 -12.90
C PHE A 64 -15.14 0.74 -12.45
N ARG A 65 -16.41 1.12 -12.62
CA ARG A 65 -16.99 2.36 -12.09
C ARG A 65 -18.33 2.09 -11.42
N LEU A 66 -18.82 3.05 -10.63
CA LEU A 66 -20.17 3.00 -10.07
C LEU A 66 -21.21 3.08 -11.19
N LYS A 67 -22.22 2.21 -11.17
CA LYS A 67 -23.33 2.21 -12.16
C LYS A 67 -24.15 3.49 -12.13
N ASP A 68 -24.35 4.03 -10.93
CA ASP A 68 -25.18 5.21 -10.69
C ASP A 68 -24.46 6.54 -11.00
N ASP A 69 -23.15 6.49 -11.26
CA ASP A 69 -22.34 7.66 -11.64
C ASP A 69 -21.49 7.35 -12.87
N LYS A 70 -22.14 7.33 -14.04
CA LYS A 70 -21.46 7.06 -15.33
C LYS A 70 -20.52 8.18 -15.77
N THR A 71 -20.69 9.37 -15.20
CA THR A 71 -19.84 10.55 -15.45
C THR A 71 -18.56 10.54 -14.63
N SER A 72 -18.49 9.70 -13.59
CA SER A 72 -17.32 9.60 -12.74
C SER A 72 -16.08 9.23 -13.55
N LEU A 73 -14.98 9.94 -13.28
CA LEU A 73 -13.64 9.54 -13.72
C LEU A 73 -12.98 8.57 -12.72
N MET A 74 -13.64 8.28 -11.60
CA MET A 74 -13.17 7.30 -10.63
C MET A 74 -13.17 5.90 -11.23
N ARG A 75 -12.07 5.17 -11.01
CA ARG A 75 -11.96 3.76 -11.37
C ARG A 75 -11.65 2.89 -10.17
N PHE A 76 -12.15 1.67 -10.21
CA PHE A 76 -11.91 0.63 -9.23
C PHE A 76 -11.17 -0.53 -9.90
N LEU A 77 -10.10 -0.99 -9.25
CA LEU A 77 -9.39 -2.22 -9.54
C LEU A 77 -9.78 -3.27 -8.49
N LEU A 78 -9.99 -4.52 -8.92
CA LEU A 78 -10.29 -5.61 -7.99
C LEU A 78 -9.01 -6.05 -7.29
N SER A 79 -8.83 -5.61 -6.05
CA SER A 79 -7.72 -6.01 -5.18
C SER A 79 -8.26 -6.49 -3.83
N VAL A 80 -7.59 -7.49 -3.27
CA VAL A 80 -7.90 -8.06 -1.93
C VAL A 80 -6.60 -8.37 -1.21
N GLU A 81 -6.58 -8.15 0.10
CA GLU A 81 -5.53 -8.63 0.98
C GLU A 81 -5.92 -10.00 1.56
N VAL A 82 -5.00 -10.97 1.55
CA VAL A 82 -5.15 -12.25 2.24
C VAL A 82 -4.08 -12.42 3.31
N SER A 83 -4.47 -12.92 4.48
CA SER A 83 -3.54 -13.17 5.59
C SER A 83 -3.15 -14.65 5.61
N SER A 84 -1.93 -14.96 5.18
CA SER A 84 -1.41 -16.33 5.15
C SER A 84 -0.69 -16.67 6.45
N ILE A 85 -1.16 -17.68 7.18
CA ILE A 85 -0.53 -18.19 8.42
C ILE A 85 -0.20 -19.67 8.25
N TYR A 86 1.08 -20.00 8.23
CA TYR A 86 1.56 -21.34 7.88
C TYR A 86 2.94 -21.62 8.49
N SER A 87 3.43 -22.85 8.41
CA SER A 87 4.80 -23.20 8.82
C SER A 87 5.71 -23.37 7.60
N GLN A 88 6.88 -22.73 7.62
CA GLN A 88 7.89 -22.87 6.56
C GLN A 88 9.29 -22.58 7.09
N GLY A 89 10.25 -23.46 6.79
CA GLY A 89 11.63 -23.35 7.28
C GLY A 89 11.73 -23.44 8.81
N GLY A 90 10.93 -24.31 9.44
CA GLY A 90 10.92 -24.52 10.90
C GLY A 90 10.29 -23.38 11.72
N GLN A 91 9.66 -22.39 11.08
CA GLN A 91 9.04 -21.24 11.76
C GLN A 91 7.60 -21.04 11.32
N VAL A 92 6.79 -20.47 12.22
CA VAL A 92 5.44 -20.00 11.87
C VAL A 92 5.56 -18.66 11.16
N ARG A 93 5.12 -18.61 9.91
CA ARG A 93 5.09 -17.43 9.05
C ARG A 93 3.71 -16.80 9.10
N ARG A 94 3.70 -15.47 9.04
CA ARG A 94 2.49 -14.67 8.91
C ARG A 94 2.79 -13.63 7.85
N ILE A 95 2.14 -13.74 6.70
CA ILE A 95 2.46 -12.95 5.52
C ILE A 95 1.16 -12.47 4.89
N HIS A 96 1.03 -11.18 4.70
CA HIS A 96 -0.05 -10.61 3.93
C HIS A 96 0.37 -10.41 2.47
N ASN A 97 -0.56 -10.66 1.57
CA ASN A 97 -0.37 -10.47 0.14
C ASN A 97 -1.63 -9.85 -0.44
N LEU A 98 -1.43 -8.88 -1.33
CA LEU A 98 -2.48 -8.41 -2.23
C LEU A 98 -2.60 -9.33 -3.44
N ILE A 99 -3.83 -9.50 -3.91
CA ILE A 99 -4.17 -10.19 -5.14
C ILE A 99 -4.95 -9.23 -6.03
N PHE A 100 -4.33 -8.80 -7.12
CA PHE A 100 -4.98 -8.01 -8.15
C PHE A 100 -5.60 -8.95 -9.17
N SER A 101 -6.90 -8.80 -9.39
CA SER A 101 -7.70 -9.64 -10.29
C SER A 101 -8.14 -8.83 -11.51
N PRO A 102 -7.99 -9.36 -12.74
CA PRO A 102 -8.38 -8.66 -13.96
C PRO A 102 -9.89 -8.61 -14.17
N SER A 103 -10.68 -9.47 -13.50
CA SER A 103 -12.13 -9.52 -13.69
C SER A 103 -12.86 -10.09 -12.48
N ILE A 104 -14.16 -9.82 -12.39
CA ILE A 104 -15.04 -10.41 -11.37
C ILE A 104 -15.07 -11.93 -11.52
N GLU A 105 -15.06 -12.45 -12.76
CA GLU A 105 -15.04 -13.89 -13.01
C GLU A 105 -13.78 -14.54 -12.45
N THR A 106 -12.62 -13.93 -12.67
CA THR A 106 -11.33 -14.39 -12.10
C THR A 106 -11.38 -14.38 -10.57
N SER A 107 -11.93 -13.32 -9.96
CA SER A 107 -12.14 -13.23 -8.51
C SER A 107 -13.05 -14.36 -7.98
N GLU A 108 -14.17 -14.65 -8.65
CA GLU A 108 -15.10 -15.72 -8.25
C GLU A 108 -14.48 -17.11 -8.39
N LYS A 109 -13.63 -17.34 -9.42
CA LYS A 109 -12.85 -18.59 -9.55
C LYS A 109 -11.83 -18.75 -8.43
N ILE A 110 -11.11 -17.68 -8.07
CA ILE A 110 -10.17 -17.70 -6.92
C ILE A 110 -10.91 -18.00 -5.62
N ASN A 111 -12.06 -17.36 -5.37
CA ASN A 111 -12.88 -17.63 -4.20
C ASN A 111 -13.31 -19.09 -4.12
N THR A 112 -13.77 -19.65 -5.25
CA THR A 112 -14.19 -21.04 -5.34
C THR A 112 -13.05 -22.00 -4.98
N GLU A 113 -11.85 -21.75 -5.48
CA GLU A 113 -10.69 -22.61 -5.22
C GLU A 113 -10.19 -22.47 -3.77
N LEU A 114 -10.18 -21.26 -3.20
CA LEU A 114 -9.87 -21.05 -1.79
C LEU A 114 -10.84 -21.80 -0.86
N ILE A 115 -12.15 -21.78 -1.17
CA ILE A 115 -13.18 -22.50 -0.42
C ILE A 115 -12.98 -24.02 -0.53
N LYS A 116 -12.67 -24.54 -1.72
CA LYS A 116 -12.37 -25.97 -1.90
C LYS A 116 -11.19 -26.44 -1.06
N ARG A 117 -10.20 -25.56 -0.83
CA ARG A 117 -9.05 -25.80 0.06
C ARG A 117 -9.36 -25.55 1.54
N GLY A 118 -10.62 -25.32 1.90
CA GLY A 118 -11.08 -25.17 3.29
C GLY A 118 -10.89 -23.77 3.88
N CYS A 119 -10.60 -22.74 3.07
CA CYS A 119 -10.42 -21.39 3.57
C CYS A 119 -11.77 -20.74 3.95
N ASN A 120 -11.84 -20.09 5.12
CA ASN A 120 -13.02 -19.34 5.53
C ASN A 120 -12.95 -17.89 5.01
N LEU A 121 -13.73 -17.60 3.97
CA LEU A 121 -13.78 -16.27 3.35
C LEU A 121 -14.85 -15.34 3.95
N GLY A 122 -15.76 -15.86 4.79
CA GLY A 122 -16.94 -15.13 5.27
C GLY A 122 -16.78 -14.47 6.65
N SER A 123 -15.65 -14.68 7.33
CA SER A 123 -15.45 -14.18 8.71
C SER A 123 -14.84 -12.78 8.81
N ASP A 124 -14.15 -12.35 7.77
CA ASP A 124 -13.42 -11.08 7.69
C ASP A 124 -13.22 -10.71 6.21
N GLY A 125 -13.18 -9.42 5.89
CA GLY A 125 -12.83 -8.93 4.56
C GLY A 125 -11.42 -9.31 4.13
N ARG A 126 -10.49 -9.44 5.09
CA ARG A 126 -9.18 -10.08 4.92
C ARG A 126 -9.23 -11.51 5.46
N PRO A 127 -9.42 -12.52 4.60
CA PRO A 127 -9.47 -13.90 5.06
C PRO A 127 -8.11 -14.34 5.60
N ILE A 128 -8.15 -15.07 6.72
CA ILE A 128 -6.98 -15.79 7.24
C ILE A 128 -6.99 -17.18 6.61
N ILE A 129 -5.92 -17.50 5.87
CA ILE A 129 -5.78 -18.75 5.13
C ILE A 129 -4.53 -19.52 5.59
N GLY A 130 -4.61 -20.85 5.50
CA GLY A 130 -3.50 -21.76 5.86
C GLY A 130 -2.53 -22.05 4.71
N LEU A 131 -2.65 -21.35 3.58
CA LEU A 131 -1.79 -21.56 2.41
C LEU A 131 -0.44 -20.87 2.61
N THR A 132 0.64 -21.51 2.15
CA THR A 132 1.93 -20.81 2.00
C THR A 132 1.86 -19.79 0.87
N SER A 133 2.76 -18.81 0.86
CA SER A 133 2.83 -17.83 -0.23
C SER A 133 3.11 -18.48 -1.60
N ILE A 134 3.82 -19.61 -1.62
CA ILE A 134 4.03 -20.46 -2.81
C ILE A 134 2.70 -21.06 -3.30
N ASN A 135 1.95 -21.72 -2.41
CA ASN A 135 0.65 -22.33 -2.74
C ASN A 135 -0.39 -21.29 -3.16
N LEU A 136 -0.33 -20.09 -2.58
CA LEU A 136 -1.17 -18.97 -3.00
C LEU A 136 -0.84 -18.53 -4.42
N CYS A 137 0.45 -18.41 -4.77
CA CYS A 137 0.87 -18.10 -6.13
C CYS A 137 0.42 -19.15 -7.13
N GLU A 138 0.66 -20.43 -6.83
CA GLU A 138 0.23 -21.55 -7.67
C GLU A 138 -1.28 -21.49 -7.93
N LEU A 139 -2.08 -21.31 -6.89
CA LEU A 139 -3.54 -21.19 -6.99
C LEU A 139 -3.93 -20.03 -7.91
N VAL A 140 -3.48 -18.81 -7.60
CA VAL A 140 -3.90 -17.61 -8.33
C VAL A 140 -3.47 -17.70 -9.79
N PHE A 141 -2.22 -18.08 -10.05
CA PHE A 141 -1.67 -18.11 -11.40
C PHE A 141 -2.16 -19.28 -12.26
N SER A 142 -2.63 -20.37 -11.65
CA SER A 142 -3.32 -21.46 -12.36
C SER A 142 -4.70 -21.06 -12.87
N ILE A 143 -5.35 -20.11 -12.19
CA ILE A 143 -6.66 -19.59 -12.56
C ILE A 143 -6.52 -18.52 -13.62
N ASP A 144 -5.61 -17.57 -13.41
CA ASP A 144 -5.38 -16.47 -14.33
C ASP A 144 -3.93 -16.00 -14.25
N LYS A 145 -3.22 -16.09 -15.38
CA LYS A 145 -1.81 -15.70 -15.47
C LYS A 145 -1.60 -14.18 -15.42
N ASP A 146 -2.64 -13.41 -15.72
CA ASP A 146 -2.59 -11.95 -15.74
C ASP A 146 -2.88 -11.35 -14.35
N ALA A 147 -3.46 -12.13 -13.44
CA ALA A 147 -3.55 -11.78 -12.03
C ALA A 147 -2.15 -11.54 -11.43
N MET A 148 -2.08 -10.72 -10.40
CA MET A 148 -0.81 -10.30 -9.81
C MET A 148 -0.84 -10.43 -8.29
N ILE A 149 0.26 -10.90 -7.73
CA ILE A 149 0.47 -10.98 -6.28
C ILE A 149 1.53 -9.97 -5.89
N ILE A 150 1.23 -9.18 -4.86
CA ILE A 150 2.12 -8.17 -4.29
C ILE A 150 2.20 -8.43 -2.78
N PRO A 151 3.38 -8.77 -2.21
CA PRO A 151 3.53 -8.74 -0.76
C PRO A 151 3.31 -7.32 -0.26
N CYS A 152 2.38 -7.14 0.67
CA CYS A 152 2.01 -5.82 1.17
C CYS A 152 2.74 -5.43 2.46
N HIS A 153 2.82 -4.12 2.71
CA HIS A 153 3.44 -3.47 3.88
C HIS A 153 4.64 -4.24 4.45
N ILE A 154 5.66 -4.47 3.62
CA ILE A 154 6.57 -5.61 3.77
C ILE A 154 7.46 -5.65 5.02
N TYR A 155 7.46 -4.62 5.88
CA TYR A 155 8.31 -4.59 7.08
C TYR A 155 7.59 -4.66 8.43
N THR A 156 6.26 -4.65 8.49
CA THR A 156 5.64 -4.71 9.82
C THR A 156 6.12 -5.98 10.56
N PRO A 157 6.49 -5.90 11.86
CA PRO A 157 7.27 -6.99 12.48
C PRO A 157 6.60 -8.36 12.43
N TRP A 158 5.27 -8.39 12.36
CA TRP A 158 4.45 -9.57 12.10
C TRP A 158 3.62 -9.31 10.84
N PHE A 159 3.16 -10.36 10.15
CA PHE A 159 2.25 -10.24 9.00
C PHE A 159 2.85 -9.66 7.71
N SER A 160 4.18 -9.50 7.65
CA SER A 160 4.84 -8.93 6.48
C SER A 160 6.02 -9.79 6.02
N MET A 161 6.32 -9.72 4.72
CA MET A 161 7.35 -10.54 4.07
C MET A 161 8.73 -10.39 4.69
N TYR A 162 9.20 -9.17 4.98
CA TYR A 162 10.48 -8.89 5.64
C TYR A 162 10.33 -8.60 7.14
N GLY A 163 9.17 -8.88 7.73
CA GLY A 163 8.91 -8.66 9.16
C GLY A 163 9.92 -9.37 10.05
N SER A 164 10.43 -8.68 11.07
CA SER A 164 11.52 -9.17 11.93
C SER A 164 11.16 -10.40 12.79
N ASN A 165 9.88 -10.73 12.98
CA ASN A 165 9.45 -11.88 13.79
C ASN A 165 8.87 -13.05 13.00
N SER A 166 8.21 -12.80 11.87
CA SER A 166 7.51 -13.85 11.10
C SER A 166 7.78 -13.84 9.60
N GLY A 167 8.62 -12.90 9.13
CA GLY A 167 9.00 -12.75 7.73
C GLY A 167 10.23 -13.59 7.34
N PHE A 168 10.67 -13.44 6.11
CA PHE A 168 11.82 -14.06 5.46
C PHE A 168 12.93 -13.04 5.20
N ASP A 169 14.10 -13.48 4.78
CA ASP A 169 15.22 -12.59 4.42
C ASP A 169 15.25 -12.28 2.92
N THR A 170 14.55 -13.07 2.09
CA THR A 170 14.45 -12.85 0.64
C THR A 170 13.05 -13.16 0.09
N VAL A 171 12.72 -12.55 -1.04
CA VAL A 171 11.53 -12.89 -1.86
C VAL A 171 11.59 -14.35 -2.30
N ALA A 172 12.78 -14.85 -2.64
CA ALA A 172 12.98 -16.25 -3.04
C ALA A 172 12.60 -17.24 -1.93
N GLU A 173 12.96 -16.97 -0.68
CA GLU A 173 12.57 -17.80 0.46
C GLU A 173 11.05 -17.78 0.71
N CYS A 174 10.38 -16.66 0.46
CA CYS A 174 8.94 -16.51 0.68
C CYS A 174 8.12 -17.17 -0.44
N PHE A 175 8.50 -16.95 -1.69
CA PHE A 175 7.70 -17.28 -2.89
C PHE A 175 8.24 -18.43 -3.72
N GLY A 176 9.41 -18.97 -3.39
CA GLY A 176 9.99 -20.15 -4.06
C GLY A 176 10.14 -19.94 -5.58
N GLU A 177 9.65 -20.89 -6.35
CA GLU A 177 9.69 -20.85 -7.83
C GLU A 177 8.93 -19.66 -8.45
N PHE A 178 8.02 -19.03 -7.69
CA PHE A 178 7.26 -17.88 -8.16
C PHE A 178 7.93 -16.53 -7.86
N ALA A 179 9.13 -16.51 -7.26
CA ALA A 179 9.82 -15.27 -6.89
C ALA A 179 10.00 -14.30 -8.07
N ASP A 180 10.30 -14.82 -9.27
CA ASP A 180 10.45 -14.01 -10.49
C ASP A 180 9.12 -13.47 -11.04
N ARG A 181 7.98 -13.94 -10.53
CA ARG A 181 6.64 -13.41 -10.83
C ARG A 181 6.16 -12.37 -9.82
N ILE A 182 6.95 -12.09 -8.78
CA ILE A 182 6.69 -11.00 -7.83
C ILE A 182 7.37 -9.75 -8.35
N TYR A 183 6.63 -8.99 -9.16
CA TYR A 183 7.15 -7.82 -9.88
C TYR A 183 7.19 -6.53 -9.05
N GLY A 184 6.42 -6.45 -7.97
CA GLY A 184 6.37 -5.30 -7.09
C GLY A 184 6.15 -5.71 -5.64
N VAL A 185 6.48 -4.78 -4.74
CA VAL A 185 6.27 -4.91 -3.29
C VAL A 185 5.68 -3.61 -2.77
N GLU A 186 4.82 -3.66 -1.76
CA GLU A 186 4.28 -2.46 -1.11
C GLU A 186 5.13 -2.09 0.10
N THR A 187 5.54 -0.83 0.20
CA THR A 187 6.29 -0.29 1.35
C THR A 187 5.49 -0.43 2.63
N GLY A 188 4.26 0.09 2.61
CA GLY A 188 3.41 0.35 3.76
C GLY A 188 4.02 1.39 4.71
N LEU A 189 3.18 1.88 5.63
CA LEU A 189 3.44 3.01 6.55
C LEU A 189 4.68 2.93 7.45
N SER A 190 5.41 1.81 7.45
CA SER A 190 6.59 1.62 8.29
C SER A 190 7.91 1.72 7.52
N SER A 191 7.87 1.88 6.19
CA SER A 191 9.05 2.11 5.37
C SER A 191 8.73 3.05 4.21
N ASP A 192 9.76 3.61 3.60
CA ASP A 192 9.63 4.42 2.38
C ASP A 192 10.44 3.80 1.22
N PRO A 193 10.34 4.33 -0.01
CA PRO A 193 11.10 3.82 -1.14
C PRO A 193 12.61 3.90 -0.93
N TYR A 194 13.12 4.94 -0.28
CA TYR A 194 14.56 5.09 -0.03
C TYR A 194 15.11 3.95 0.83
N MET A 195 14.40 3.56 1.89
CA MET A 195 14.74 2.37 2.70
C MET A 195 14.78 1.11 1.84
N ASN A 196 13.85 0.98 0.89
CA ASN A 196 13.75 -0.19 0.01
C ASN A 196 14.78 -0.22 -1.12
N TRP A 197 15.24 0.94 -1.61
CA TRP A 197 16.28 1.01 -2.65
C TRP A 197 17.63 0.43 -2.18
N GLN A 198 17.84 0.34 -0.87
CA GLN A 198 19.06 -0.25 -0.31
C GLN A 198 19.04 -1.79 -0.35
N ILE A 199 17.91 -2.41 -0.67
CA ILE A 199 17.75 -3.87 -0.63
C ILE A 199 18.02 -4.45 -2.01
N LYS A 200 19.16 -5.14 -2.17
CA LYS A 200 19.54 -5.77 -3.44
C LYS A 200 18.47 -6.73 -3.97
N ASP A 201 17.79 -7.45 -3.09
CA ASP A 201 16.72 -8.37 -3.46
C ASP A 201 15.47 -7.64 -4.03
N LEU A 202 15.36 -6.31 -3.87
CA LEU A 202 14.29 -5.52 -4.45
C LEU A 202 14.70 -4.76 -5.72
N GLU A 203 15.97 -4.80 -6.16
CA GLU A 203 16.48 -3.96 -7.26
C GLU A 203 15.64 -4.06 -8.55
N LYS A 204 15.19 -5.27 -8.88
CA LYS A 204 14.38 -5.53 -10.09
C LYS A 204 12.89 -5.26 -9.90
N ARG A 205 12.42 -5.07 -8.67
CA ARG A 205 11.01 -4.95 -8.31
C ARG A 205 10.55 -3.50 -8.30
N SER A 206 9.28 -3.27 -8.58
CA SER A 206 8.66 -1.97 -8.40
C SER A 206 8.33 -1.75 -6.94
N ILE A 207 8.57 -0.53 -6.46
CA ILE A 207 8.15 -0.11 -5.14
C ILE A 207 6.77 0.55 -5.29
N LEU A 208 5.80 0.02 -4.56
CA LEU A 208 4.42 0.49 -4.54
C LEU A 208 4.12 1.03 -3.15
N SER A 209 3.20 1.99 -3.09
CA SER A 209 2.79 2.63 -1.84
C SER A 209 1.28 2.85 -1.89
N PHE A 210 0.58 2.33 -0.88
CA PHE A 210 -0.88 2.31 -0.77
C PHE A 210 -1.30 2.44 0.70
N SER A 211 -2.48 2.98 0.95
CA SER A 211 -2.83 3.49 2.28
C SER A 211 -3.13 2.43 3.34
N ASP A 212 -3.51 1.21 2.96
CA ASP A 212 -4.14 0.25 3.87
C ASP A 212 -5.28 0.93 4.69
N ALA A 213 -6.15 1.67 3.99
CA ALA A 213 -7.13 2.51 4.67
C ALA A 213 -8.24 1.67 5.32
N HIS A 214 -8.44 1.97 6.60
CA HIS A 214 -9.52 1.44 7.43
C HIS A 214 -10.66 2.46 7.63
N SER A 215 -10.56 3.64 7.03
CA SER A 215 -11.63 4.64 7.00
C SER A 215 -11.45 5.58 5.81
N PRO A 216 -12.52 6.21 5.31
CA PRO A 216 -12.41 7.04 4.11
C PRO A 216 -11.44 8.22 4.28
N ALA A 217 -11.38 8.80 5.48
CA ALA A 217 -10.45 9.89 5.79
C ALA A 217 -8.96 9.50 5.73
N LYS A 218 -8.64 8.19 5.86
CA LYS A 218 -7.27 7.66 5.78
C LYS A 218 -6.85 7.24 4.36
N MET A 219 -7.78 7.24 3.40
CA MET A 219 -7.47 6.96 2.00
C MET A 219 -6.44 7.96 1.46
N GLY A 220 -5.53 7.50 0.61
CA GLY A 220 -4.55 8.34 -0.07
C GLY A 220 -3.44 8.92 0.81
N ARG A 221 -3.30 8.50 2.08
CA ARG A 221 -2.12 8.84 2.89
C ARG A 221 -0.82 8.24 2.33
N GLU A 222 -0.97 7.18 1.54
CA GLU A 222 0.04 6.59 0.68
C GLU A 222 -0.62 6.30 -0.66
N ALA A 223 0.09 6.56 -1.77
CA ALA A 223 -0.44 6.35 -3.12
C ALA A 223 0.68 6.17 -4.15
N THR A 224 0.39 5.39 -5.19
CA THR A 224 1.27 5.22 -6.34
C THR A 224 0.72 5.99 -7.53
N VAL A 225 1.54 6.81 -8.19
CA VAL A 225 1.10 7.60 -9.34
C VAL A 225 1.57 6.96 -10.63
N PHE A 226 0.61 6.51 -11.45
CA PHE A 226 0.87 5.99 -12.79
C PHE A 226 0.80 7.12 -13.80
N MET A 227 1.81 7.22 -14.66
CA MET A 227 1.92 8.27 -15.67
C MET A 227 2.03 7.65 -17.05
N THR A 228 1.38 8.29 -18.03
CA THR A 228 1.57 7.94 -19.45
C THR A 228 3.03 8.19 -19.84
N LYS A 229 3.64 7.26 -20.59
CA LYS A 229 4.99 7.47 -21.16
C LYS A 229 4.94 8.50 -22.29
N ASP A 230 3.88 8.43 -23.10
CA ASP A 230 3.60 9.33 -24.22
C ASP A 230 2.13 9.82 -24.16
N ASP A 231 1.80 10.96 -24.76
CA ASP A 231 0.45 11.56 -24.72
C ASP A 231 -0.59 10.88 -25.64
N THR A 232 -0.28 9.69 -26.15
CA THR A 232 -1.10 8.97 -27.14
C THR A 232 -2.25 8.18 -26.53
N LYS A 233 -2.11 7.69 -25.30
CA LYS A 233 -3.13 6.90 -24.61
C LYS A 233 -3.68 7.66 -23.40
N LYS A 234 -5.00 7.90 -23.39
CA LYS A 234 -5.68 8.66 -22.33
C LYS A 234 -6.36 7.78 -21.29
N GLU A 235 -6.73 6.56 -21.63
CA GLU A 235 -7.43 5.63 -20.74
C GLU A 235 -6.44 4.60 -20.20
N ILE A 236 -6.55 4.27 -18.91
CA ILE A 236 -5.75 3.22 -18.27
C ILE A 236 -6.57 1.94 -18.18
N THR A 237 -5.94 0.79 -18.36
CA THR A 237 -6.56 -0.54 -18.15
C THR A 237 -5.85 -1.32 -17.05
N PHE A 238 -6.43 -2.43 -16.61
CA PHE A 238 -5.75 -3.36 -15.70
C PHE A 238 -4.39 -3.78 -16.25
N LYS A 239 -4.31 -4.09 -17.56
CA LYS A 239 -3.06 -4.48 -18.20
C LYS A 239 -2.01 -3.37 -18.11
N ASP A 240 -2.38 -2.12 -18.39
CA ASP A 240 -1.44 -0.99 -18.31
C ASP A 240 -0.86 -0.83 -16.89
N ILE A 241 -1.68 -1.01 -15.84
CA ILE A 241 -1.24 -1.00 -14.44
C ILE A 241 -0.24 -2.13 -14.20
N THR A 242 -0.56 -3.36 -14.60
CA THR A 242 0.35 -4.49 -14.38
C THR A 242 1.63 -4.40 -15.19
N ASP A 243 1.58 -3.90 -16.43
CA ASP A 243 2.75 -3.69 -17.28
C ASP A 243 3.67 -2.60 -16.69
N ALA A 244 3.10 -1.53 -16.16
CA ALA A 244 3.84 -0.48 -15.46
C ALA A 244 4.56 -1.03 -14.22
N ILE A 245 3.89 -1.88 -13.43
CA ILE A 245 4.47 -2.55 -12.25
C ILE A 245 5.57 -3.54 -12.67
N LYS A 246 5.35 -4.30 -13.75
CA LYS A 246 6.35 -5.20 -14.35
C LYS A 246 7.56 -4.47 -14.94
N LYS A 247 7.49 -3.13 -15.08
CA LYS A 247 8.45 -2.31 -15.82
C LYS A 247 8.63 -2.79 -17.26
N ASP A 248 7.54 -3.24 -17.90
CA ASP A 248 7.59 -3.70 -19.29
C ASP A 248 8.07 -2.54 -20.19
N PRO A 249 9.14 -2.72 -20.99
CA PRO A 249 9.61 -1.70 -21.93
C PRO A 249 8.51 -1.19 -22.85
N LYS A 250 7.56 -2.05 -23.23
CA LYS A 250 6.41 -1.76 -24.11
C LYS A 250 5.20 -1.19 -23.37
N ALA A 251 5.24 -1.07 -22.04
CA ALA A 251 4.13 -0.50 -21.27
C ALA A 251 3.83 0.94 -21.74
N ASN A 252 2.55 1.29 -21.87
CA ASN A 252 2.14 2.68 -22.16
C ASN A 252 2.26 3.59 -20.94
N PHE A 253 2.24 2.99 -19.75
CA PHE A 253 2.35 3.69 -18.47
C PHE A 253 3.63 3.28 -17.74
N LYS A 254 4.04 4.12 -16.80
CA LYS A 254 5.11 3.86 -15.84
C LYS A 254 4.68 4.35 -14.45
N ILE A 255 5.33 3.85 -13.41
CA ILE A 255 5.26 4.49 -12.10
C ILE A 255 6.06 5.79 -12.20
N GLY A 256 5.37 6.92 -12.04
CA GLY A 256 5.96 8.24 -12.09
C GLY A 256 6.63 8.61 -10.78
N TYR A 257 5.90 8.41 -9.68
CA TYR A 257 6.35 8.64 -8.31
C TYR A 257 5.39 7.98 -7.32
N THR A 258 5.76 7.99 -6.04
CA THR A 258 4.88 7.63 -4.93
C THR A 258 4.71 8.78 -3.94
N ILE A 259 3.56 8.78 -3.27
CA ILE A 259 3.23 9.64 -2.14
C ILE A 259 3.31 8.74 -0.91
N GLU A 260 4.10 9.14 0.07
CA GLU A 260 4.47 8.32 1.21
C GLU A 260 4.03 8.97 2.53
N PHE A 261 3.72 8.14 3.50
CA PHE A 261 3.63 8.55 4.90
C PHE A 261 5.04 8.69 5.49
N TYR A 262 5.18 9.35 6.64
CA TYR A 262 6.45 9.41 7.36
C TYR A 262 6.66 8.12 8.18
N PRO A 263 7.54 7.19 7.77
CA PRO A 263 7.73 5.92 8.48
C PRO A 263 8.22 6.09 9.92
N GLU A 264 8.81 7.25 10.24
CA GLU A 264 9.28 7.63 11.58
C GLU A 264 8.14 7.75 12.60
N GLU A 265 6.91 8.04 12.15
CA GLU A 265 5.72 8.04 13.00
C GLU A 265 5.18 6.62 13.28
N GLY A 266 5.72 5.62 12.58
CA GLY A 266 5.38 4.22 12.76
C GLY A 266 5.70 3.72 14.16
N LYS A 267 4.72 3.01 14.75
CA LYS A 267 4.83 2.39 16.10
C LYS A 267 6.11 1.58 16.33
N TYR A 268 6.66 0.99 15.27
CA TYR A 268 7.80 0.07 15.31
C TYR A 268 8.99 0.59 14.50
N HIS A 269 9.12 1.90 14.28
CA HIS A 269 10.21 2.45 13.46
C HIS A 269 11.59 2.06 14.01
N TYR A 270 11.86 2.40 15.27
CA TYR A 270 13.08 2.01 15.99
C TYR A 270 12.86 0.83 16.94
N THR A 271 13.97 0.16 17.30
CA THR A 271 13.93 -0.95 18.25
C THR A 271 13.57 -0.43 19.62
N GLY A 272 12.62 -1.08 20.31
CA GLY A 272 12.15 -0.55 21.58
C GLY A 272 11.22 -1.44 22.39
N HIS A 273 10.87 -0.95 23.58
CA HIS A 273 9.93 -1.58 24.48
C HIS A 273 8.93 -0.55 25.00
N ARG A 274 7.73 -0.60 24.43
CA ARG A 274 6.61 0.32 24.71
C ARG A 274 6.34 0.49 26.20
N ASN A 275 6.28 -0.61 26.96
CA ASN A 275 5.91 -0.57 28.37
C ASN A 275 6.97 0.12 29.25
N CYS A 276 8.22 0.18 28.80
CA CYS A 276 9.30 0.89 29.49
C CYS A 276 9.62 2.24 28.86
N ASN A 277 8.85 2.67 27.84
CA ASN A 277 9.12 3.86 27.04
C ASN A 277 10.60 3.97 26.58
N TYR A 278 11.18 2.84 26.19
CA TYR A 278 12.59 2.75 25.79
C TYR A 278 12.71 2.52 24.29
N VAL A 279 13.58 3.29 23.64
CA VAL A 279 13.86 3.23 22.20
C VAL A 279 15.36 3.35 21.97
N GLN A 280 15.87 2.63 20.97
CA GLN A 280 17.28 2.66 20.60
C GLN A 280 17.46 2.56 19.07
N LEU A 281 18.49 3.26 18.58
CA LEU A 281 18.86 3.25 17.17
C LEU A 281 19.38 1.86 16.74
N PRO A 282 19.39 1.56 15.43
CA PRO A 282 19.96 0.32 14.91
C PRO A 282 21.40 0.07 15.37
N GLU A 283 22.27 1.08 15.32
CA GLU A 283 23.67 0.99 15.77
C GLU A 283 23.78 0.57 17.25
N VAL A 284 22.98 1.20 18.12
CA VAL A 284 22.93 0.87 19.55
C VAL A 284 22.43 -0.55 19.74
N THR A 285 21.43 -0.98 18.98
CA THR A 285 20.92 -2.36 19.05
C THR A 285 21.97 -3.39 18.64
N ARG A 286 22.80 -3.09 17.64
CA ARG A 286 23.90 -3.98 17.23
C ARG A 286 24.97 -4.10 18.32
N LYS A 287 25.23 -3.02 19.06
CA LYS A 287 26.24 -2.96 20.13
C LYS A 287 25.75 -3.55 21.47
N GLU A 288 24.55 -3.18 21.89
CA GLU A 288 24.01 -3.46 23.24
C GLU A 288 23.03 -4.64 23.26
N GLY A 289 22.60 -5.10 22.07
CA GLY A 289 21.70 -6.22 21.90
C GLY A 289 20.21 -5.86 21.96
N LYS A 290 19.38 -6.90 22.04
CA LYS A 290 17.92 -6.85 21.89
C LYS A 290 17.17 -7.06 23.22
N ILE A 291 17.81 -6.76 24.35
CA ILE A 291 17.24 -6.91 25.70
C ILE A 291 17.04 -5.54 26.33
N CYS A 292 15.84 -5.29 26.86
CA CYS A 292 15.50 -4.02 27.48
C CYS A 292 16.37 -3.76 28.72
N PRO A 293 17.08 -2.62 28.80
CA PRO A 293 17.93 -2.33 29.96
C PRO A 293 17.12 -2.14 31.24
N VAL A 294 15.87 -1.70 31.13
CA VAL A 294 14.96 -1.40 32.26
C VAL A 294 14.39 -2.68 32.89
N CYS A 295 13.78 -3.57 32.10
CA CYS A 295 13.02 -4.70 32.62
C CYS A 295 13.58 -6.08 32.22
N LYS A 296 14.68 -6.12 31.47
CA LYS A 296 15.35 -7.34 30.97
C LYS A 296 14.51 -8.25 30.08
N LYS A 297 13.34 -7.79 29.61
CA LYS A 297 12.53 -8.48 28.58
C LYS A 297 13.03 -8.16 27.17
N PRO A 298 12.74 -9.00 26.16
CA PRO A 298 13.10 -8.73 24.78
C PRO A 298 12.53 -7.40 24.25
N LEU A 299 13.34 -6.70 23.46
CA LEU A 299 12.91 -5.53 22.69
C LEU A 299 12.16 -5.98 21.43
N THR A 300 11.19 -5.18 20.98
CA THR A 300 10.66 -5.34 19.62
C THR A 300 11.68 -4.76 18.66
N VAL A 301 12.21 -5.58 17.76
CA VAL A 301 13.14 -5.12 16.71
C VAL A 301 12.39 -4.19 15.76
N GLY A 302 12.90 -2.96 15.65
CA GLY A 302 12.30 -1.93 14.81
C GLY A 302 12.54 -2.17 13.32
N VAL A 303 11.70 -1.55 12.50
CA VAL A 303 11.76 -1.65 11.04
C VAL A 303 13.08 -1.12 10.51
N MET A 304 13.57 0.02 10.98
CA MET A 304 14.83 0.58 10.50
C MET A 304 16.01 -0.38 10.73
N HIS A 305 16.03 -1.07 11.87
CA HIS A 305 17.04 -2.10 12.14
C HIS A 305 16.92 -3.25 11.14
N ARG A 306 15.69 -3.74 10.90
CA ARG A 306 15.45 -4.84 9.97
C ARG A 306 15.85 -4.49 8.54
N VAL A 307 15.59 -3.25 8.09
CA VAL A 307 16.05 -2.79 6.77
C VAL A 307 17.58 -2.78 6.69
N GLU A 308 18.26 -2.26 7.71
CA GLU A 308 19.73 -2.27 7.76
C GLU A 308 20.33 -3.68 7.75
N ASP A 309 19.73 -4.64 8.47
CA ASP A 309 20.15 -6.04 8.45
C ASP A 309 20.08 -6.64 7.03
N LEU A 310 19.06 -6.25 6.25
CA LEU A 310 18.82 -6.76 4.90
C LEU A 310 19.62 -6.03 3.81
N ALA A 311 19.92 -4.74 3.99
CA ALA A 311 20.61 -3.91 3.00
C ALA A 311 22.05 -4.39 2.72
N LYS A 312 22.74 -4.93 3.74
CA LYS A 312 24.11 -5.47 3.72
C LYS A 312 25.24 -4.49 3.33
N ASP A 313 25.02 -3.55 2.42
CA ASP A 313 26.04 -2.65 1.86
C ASP A 313 25.99 -1.20 2.40
N GLY A 314 25.33 -0.99 3.54
CA GLY A 314 25.16 0.34 4.15
C GLY A 314 24.19 1.25 3.39
N PHE A 315 23.81 2.36 4.00
CA PHE A 315 22.87 3.32 3.40
C PHE A 315 23.65 4.40 2.65
N SER A 316 23.31 4.61 1.38
CA SER A 316 23.65 5.85 0.68
C SER A 316 22.99 7.04 1.38
N LYS A 317 23.41 8.29 1.12
CA LYS A 317 22.72 9.46 1.72
C LYS A 317 21.47 9.79 0.89
N GLU A 318 20.35 10.06 1.57
CA GLU A 318 19.14 10.58 0.93
C GLU A 318 19.45 11.88 0.17
N VAL A 319 19.05 11.94 -1.10
CA VAL A 319 19.18 13.12 -1.95
C VAL A 319 17.79 13.71 -2.18
N SER A 320 17.65 15.02 -1.98
CA SER A 320 16.37 15.70 -2.13
C SER A 320 16.43 16.97 -2.97
N LYS A 321 15.30 17.33 -3.57
CA LYS A 321 15.10 18.56 -4.34
C LYS A 321 13.77 19.22 -3.94
N LEU A 322 13.75 20.55 -3.82
CA LEU A 322 12.50 21.30 -3.62
C LEU A 322 11.76 21.51 -4.95
N SER A 323 10.45 21.32 -4.95
CA SER A 323 9.57 21.73 -6.04
C SER A 323 9.35 23.25 -6.04
N PRO A 324 8.83 23.84 -7.13
CA PRO A 324 8.37 25.23 -7.12
C PRO A 324 7.31 25.54 -6.06
N SER A 325 6.50 24.55 -5.69
CA SER A 325 5.51 24.63 -4.60
C SER A 325 6.13 24.52 -3.19
N GLY A 326 7.45 24.36 -3.07
CA GLY A 326 8.15 24.27 -1.78
C GLY A 326 8.16 22.87 -1.14
N VAL A 327 7.73 21.85 -1.88
CA VAL A 327 7.64 20.46 -1.40
C VAL A 327 8.96 19.74 -1.59
N LYS A 328 9.43 19.00 -0.57
CA LYS A 328 10.67 18.21 -0.62
C LYS A 328 10.43 16.87 -1.31
N TRP A 329 11.06 16.69 -2.47
CA TRP A 329 11.08 15.43 -3.22
C TRP A 329 12.36 14.68 -2.96
N ILE A 330 12.26 13.37 -2.73
CA ILE A 330 13.41 12.47 -2.63
C ILE A 330 13.66 11.83 -3.99
N ILE A 331 14.91 11.86 -4.44
CA ILE A 331 15.30 11.40 -5.76
C ILE A 331 16.42 10.37 -5.67
N ASP A 332 16.39 9.39 -6.56
CA ASP A 332 17.53 8.51 -6.79
C ASP A 332 18.56 9.24 -7.68
N PRO A 333 19.78 9.52 -7.20
CA PRO A 333 20.80 10.20 -7.99
C PRO A 333 21.19 9.43 -9.27
N ASN A 334 21.02 8.10 -9.27
CA ASN A 334 21.30 7.24 -10.43
C ASN A 334 20.10 7.12 -11.40
N LYS A 335 18.95 7.70 -11.05
CA LYS A 335 17.71 7.64 -11.83
C LYS A 335 17.24 6.21 -12.16
N LYS A 336 17.58 5.23 -11.31
CA LYS A 336 17.09 3.85 -11.43
C LYS A 336 15.67 3.72 -10.88
N HIS A 337 15.36 4.49 -9.84
CA HIS A 337 14.07 4.43 -9.16
C HIS A 337 13.23 5.70 -9.38
N PRO A 338 11.88 5.58 -9.47
CA PRO A 338 10.99 6.74 -9.43
C PRO A 338 11.21 7.56 -8.15
N PRO A 339 11.12 8.91 -8.22
CA PRO A 339 11.17 9.74 -7.02
C PRO A 339 9.94 9.54 -6.14
N PHE A 340 9.99 10.07 -4.92
CA PHE A 340 8.83 10.09 -4.03
C PHE A 340 8.77 11.36 -3.18
N VAL A 341 7.64 11.54 -2.52
CA VAL A 341 7.37 12.67 -1.62
C VAL A 341 6.69 12.16 -0.35
N LYS A 342 7.09 12.69 0.81
CA LYS A 342 6.45 12.39 2.10
C LYS A 342 5.46 13.50 2.46
N LEU A 343 4.22 13.14 2.77
CA LEU A 343 3.17 14.11 3.12
C LEU A 343 2.55 13.78 4.47
N VAL A 344 2.17 14.84 5.19
CA VAL A 344 1.27 14.75 6.34
C VAL A 344 -0.15 15.03 5.83
N PRO A 345 -1.18 14.24 6.19
CA PRO A 345 -2.56 14.49 5.78
C PRO A 345 -3.02 15.92 6.10
N LEU A 346 -3.76 16.54 5.19
CA LEU A 346 -4.13 17.96 5.31
C LEU A 346 -4.98 18.23 6.56
N ASN A 347 -5.84 17.28 6.95
CA ASN A 347 -6.63 17.40 8.18
C ASN A 347 -5.76 17.39 9.45
N GLU A 348 -4.62 16.71 9.44
CA GLU A 348 -3.65 16.73 10.55
C GLU A 348 -2.92 18.08 10.61
N ILE A 349 -2.47 18.59 9.47
CA ILE A 349 -1.86 19.93 9.38
C ILE A 349 -2.82 21.01 9.87
N ILE A 350 -4.09 20.95 9.45
CA ILE A 350 -5.13 21.90 9.89
C ILE A 350 -5.38 21.76 11.40
N ALA A 351 -5.49 20.52 11.90
CA ALA A 351 -5.74 20.28 13.31
C ALA A 351 -4.61 20.85 14.18
N GLU A 352 -3.35 20.61 13.79
CA GLU A 352 -2.19 21.17 14.48
C GLU A 352 -2.20 22.70 14.44
N SER A 353 -2.43 23.30 13.26
CA SER A 353 -2.46 24.75 13.05
C SER A 353 -3.58 25.45 13.85
N LEU A 354 -4.71 24.78 14.05
CA LEU A 354 -5.84 25.29 14.82
C LEU A 354 -5.79 24.91 16.31
N HIS A 355 -4.75 24.19 16.75
CA HIS A 355 -4.67 23.58 18.07
C HIS A 355 -5.94 22.79 18.44
N SER A 356 -6.44 22.01 17.48
CA SER A 356 -7.69 21.24 17.58
C SER A 356 -7.45 19.76 17.32
N THR A 357 -8.47 18.93 17.46
CA THR A 357 -8.41 17.51 17.07
C THR A 357 -8.84 17.34 15.62
N VAL A 358 -8.28 16.35 14.93
CA VAL A 358 -8.68 15.99 13.55
C VAL A 358 -10.18 15.67 13.40
N ALA A 359 -10.85 15.34 14.51
CA ALA A 359 -12.27 15.01 14.54
C ALA A 359 -13.19 16.23 14.65
N SER A 360 -12.65 17.42 14.95
CA SER A 360 -13.45 18.62 15.22
C SER A 360 -14.15 19.14 13.95
N GLN A 361 -15.34 19.72 14.12
CA GLN A 361 -16.11 20.25 12.99
C GLN A 361 -15.36 21.36 12.25
N LYS A 362 -14.67 22.24 13.00
CA LYS A 362 -13.88 23.33 12.40
C LYS A 362 -12.75 22.82 11.51
N VAL A 363 -12.10 21.71 11.87
CA VAL A 363 -11.07 21.07 11.03
C VAL A 363 -11.69 20.48 9.77
N LYS A 364 -12.83 19.78 9.89
CA LYS A 364 -13.55 19.20 8.74
C LYS A 364 -14.04 20.27 7.77
N ASP A 365 -14.61 21.36 8.28
CA ASP A 365 -15.12 22.45 7.45
C ASP A 365 -13.98 23.13 6.68
N LEU A 366 -12.84 23.37 7.34
CA LEU A 366 -11.67 23.96 6.67
C LEU A 366 -11.03 22.99 5.67
N PHE A 367 -10.96 21.70 6.00
CA PHE A 367 -10.50 20.66 5.08
C PHE A 367 -11.35 20.64 3.80
N ASP A 368 -12.68 20.60 3.95
CA ASP A 368 -13.61 20.59 2.83
C ASP A 368 -13.52 21.89 2.02
N LYS A 369 -13.39 23.03 2.69
CA LYS A 369 -13.18 24.33 2.02
C LYS A 369 -11.91 24.31 1.16
N LEU A 370 -10.77 23.86 1.70
CA LEU A 370 -9.49 23.83 0.98
C LEU A 370 -9.54 22.84 -0.19
N CYS A 371 -10.15 21.67 0.00
CA CYS A 371 -10.34 20.71 -1.08
C CYS A 371 -11.23 21.28 -2.20
N LEU A 372 -12.28 22.02 -1.85
CA LEU A 372 -13.14 22.68 -2.84
C LEU A 372 -12.42 23.81 -3.57
N THR A 373 -11.64 24.63 -2.86
CA THR A 373 -10.90 25.75 -3.44
C THR A 373 -9.77 25.30 -4.36
N PHE A 374 -9.03 24.25 -3.95
CA PHE A 374 -7.85 23.78 -4.67
C PHE A 374 -8.07 22.46 -5.42
N GLY A 375 -9.33 22.00 -5.52
CA GLY A 375 -9.73 20.79 -6.23
C GLY A 375 -9.56 19.48 -5.45
N SER A 376 -8.49 19.31 -4.66
CA SER A 376 -8.29 18.14 -3.78
C SER A 376 -7.19 18.36 -2.75
N GLU A 377 -7.13 17.49 -1.74
CA GLU A 377 -6.05 17.42 -0.75
C GLU A 377 -4.68 17.25 -1.39
N ILE A 378 -4.50 16.24 -2.25
CA ILE A 378 -3.19 15.99 -2.89
C ILE A 378 -2.77 17.18 -3.76
N ASN A 379 -3.71 17.83 -4.47
CA ASN A 379 -3.38 19.03 -5.23
C ASN A 379 -2.95 20.18 -4.32
N ALA A 380 -3.69 20.44 -3.24
CA ALA A 380 -3.37 21.47 -2.26
C ALA A 380 -2.00 21.25 -1.62
N LEU A 381 -1.65 20.01 -1.28
CA LEU A 381 -0.38 19.68 -0.62
C LEU A 381 0.81 19.64 -1.59
N LEU A 382 0.63 19.22 -2.85
CA LEU A 382 1.74 19.00 -3.78
C LEU A 382 1.98 20.12 -4.77
N LYS A 383 0.91 20.74 -5.28
CA LYS A 383 0.96 21.54 -6.52
C LYS A 383 0.67 23.02 -6.28
N VAL A 384 -0.16 23.35 -5.31
CA VAL A 384 -0.52 24.74 -5.01
C VAL A 384 0.68 25.47 -4.37
N PRO A 385 1.07 26.66 -4.88
CA PRO A 385 2.08 27.49 -4.23
C PRO A 385 1.65 27.94 -2.83
N LEU A 386 2.60 28.00 -1.89
CA LEU A 386 2.32 28.41 -0.52
C LEU A 386 1.70 29.82 -0.40
N SER A 387 1.96 30.72 -1.36
CA SER A 387 1.35 32.06 -1.39
C SER A 387 -0.16 32.06 -1.59
N ASP A 388 -0.70 30.97 -2.13
CA ASP A 388 -2.09 30.87 -2.56
C ASP A 388 -2.96 30.15 -1.51
N ILE A 389 -2.34 29.51 -0.51
CA ILE A 389 -2.96 28.78 0.63
C ILE A 389 -3.07 29.70 1.84
#